data_AF-A0A3M1NWB3-F1
#
_entry.id   AF-A0A3M1NWB3-F1
#
_cell.length_a   1.000
_cell.length_b   1.000
_cell.length_c   1.000
_cell.angle_alpha   90.00
_cell.angle_beta   90.00
_cell.angle_gamma   90.00
#
_symmetry.space_group_name_H-M   'P 1'
#
loop_
_entity.id
_entity.type
_entity.pdbx_description
1 polymer ?
#
loop_
_entity_poly.entity_id
_entity_poly.type
_entity_poly.pdbx_seq_one_letter_code
_entity_poly.pdbx_strand_id
1 'polypeptide(L)'
;MERAGGLILFFEEHTSQATSVFWKYRGRFFTIVFFAILLFSNFIPISARDSQQYDFLIIENPRVLKIYNKYQQQLSSQQLKQLPNFIPIRILEPEVEFSDGITKVLKGEYQNSLFYIQLDERDRLFLEEEAGMVQKYRNCELLSDSVEILQSGTIELTRRPSFRSAGEMYREYLDSGVKLLRIFKWRGWSYVRKLRNNNEFGWCYLPLSRENEYWRTLEYQQEISLEKFEQIAREIQKELDEVNTILQIMYAQLNAMQREQHIPPFWKMEIGDNEIICYPDTQPGKKRYRESVRILEDRIRNIVLGTGYQVSHEGNVIIIKQ
;
A
#
# COMPACT_ATOMS: atom_id res chain seq x y z
N MET A 1 67.00 -42.01 40.75
CA MET A 1 65.81 -42.51 40.03
C MET A 1 64.76 -42.87 41.08
N GLU A 2 63.64 -42.17 40.97
CA GLU A 2 62.35 -42.13 41.71
C GLU A 2 62.06 -43.30 42.67
N ARG A 3 61.77 -43.15 43.99
CA ARG A 3 60.60 -42.56 44.73
C ARG A 3 59.23 -43.00 44.14
N ALA A 4 58.17 -43.31 44.85
CA ALA A 4 57.80 -43.63 46.25
C ALA A 4 56.25 -43.83 46.25
N GLY A 5 55.68 -44.46 47.29
CA GLY A 5 54.26 -44.33 47.72
C GLY A 5 53.28 -45.34 47.10
N GLY A 6 52.21 -45.81 47.74
CA GLY A 6 51.47 -45.48 48.98
C GLY A 6 50.00 -45.94 48.72
N LEU A 7 49.41 -46.87 49.49
CA LEU A 7 48.62 -46.75 50.75
C LEU A 7 47.11 -46.42 50.57
N ILE A 8 46.27 -47.20 51.29
CA ILE A 8 44.90 -46.94 51.86
C ILE A 8 43.69 -47.38 50.98
N LEU A 9 43.02 -48.52 51.29
CA LEU A 9 41.91 -48.83 52.25
C LEU A 9 40.52 -48.31 51.80
N PHE A 10 39.57 -49.18 51.45
CA PHE A 10 38.54 -49.86 52.28
C PHE A 10 37.61 -48.91 53.08
N PHE A 11 36.32 -48.87 52.71
CA PHE A 11 35.19 -49.28 53.57
C PHE A 11 33.88 -49.28 52.75
N GLU A 12 33.19 -50.42 52.77
CA GLU A 12 31.85 -50.65 52.24
C GLU A 12 30.83 -50.74 53.39
N GLU A 13 29.55 -50.67 53.04
CA GLU A 13 28.34 -50.79 53.86
C GLU A 13 27.82 -49.52 54.57
N HIS A 14 26.84 -48.87 53.92
CA HIS A 14 25.53 -48.51 54.47
C HIS A 14 24.76 -47.59 53.50
N THR A 15 24.00 -48.12 52.53
CA THR A 15 22.94 -47.35 51.84
C THR A 15 21.86 -48.27 51.23
N SER A 16 21.05 -48.92 52.08
CA SER A 16 19.91 -49.75 51.64
C SER A 16 18.54 -49.23 52.09
N GLN A 17 18.32 -47.91 52.12
CA GLN A 17 16.98 -47.34 52.40
C GLN A 17 16.57 -46.10 51.58
N ALA A 18 17.36 -45.64 50.59
CA ALA A 18 17.06 -44.39 49.87
C ALA A 18 16.45 -44.56 48.45
N THR A 19 16.32 -45.77 47.92
CA THR A 19 16.03 -45.98 46.48
C THR A 19 14.56 -46.18 46.11
N SER A 20 13.64 -46.39 47.06
CA SER A 20 12.23 -46.69 46.73
C SER A 20 11.29 -45.48 46.65
N VAL A 21 11.68 -44.32 47.19
CA VAL A 21 10.85 -43.09 47.12
C VAL A 21 11.08 -42.31 45.82
N PHE A 22 12.26 -42.43 45.22
CA PHE A 22 12.63 -41.68 44.01
C PHE A 22 11.94 -42.15 42.72
N TRP A 23 11.46 -43.38 42.66
CA TRP A 23 10.77 -43.91 41.47
C TRP A 23 9.27 -43.59 41.42
N LYS A 24 8.63 -43.27 42.55
CA LYS A 24 7.19 -43.01 42.59
C LYS A 24 6.80 -41.57 42.15
N TYR A 25 7.76 -40.65 42.13
CA TYR A 25 7.53 -39.23 41.79
C TYR A 25 8.05 -38.79 40.41
N ARG A 26 8.94 -39.55 39.76
CA ARG A 26 9.44 -39.21 38.41
C ARG A 26 8.36 -39.28 37.32
N GLY A 27 7.41 -40.21 37.44
CA GLY A 27 6.32 -40.36 36.47
C GLY A 27 5.35 -39.16 36.46
N ARG A 28 5.04 -38.60 37.64
CA ARG A 28 4.09 -37.47 37.78
C ARG A 28 4.71 -36.11 37.51
N PHE A 29 6.00 -35.93 37.79
CA PHE A 29 6.68 -34.66 37.50
C PHE A 29 6.86 -34.43 35.99
N PHE A 30 7.15 -35.49 35.22
CA PHE A 30 7.24 -35.38 33.75
C PHE A 30 5.89 -35.10 33.08
N THR A 31 4.78 -35.66 33.59
CA THR A 31 3.45 -35.39 33.00
C THR A 31 3.02 -33.95 33.25
N ILE A 32 3.29 -33.39 34.44
CA ILE A 32 2.90 -32.00 34.78
C ILE A 32 3.72 -30.99 33.98
N VAL A 33 5.03 -31.21 33.78
CA VAL A 33 5.88 -30.33 32.97
C VAL A 33 5.51 -30.40 31.48
N PHE A 34 5.18 -31.60 30.96
CA PHE A 34 4.75 -31.76 29.56
C PHE A 34 3.36 -31.14 29.31
N PHE A 35 2.43 -31.23 30.27
CA PHE A 35 1.14 -30.54 30.21
C PHE A 35 1.28 -29.03 30.33
N ALA A 36 2.21 -28.52 31.15
CA ALA A 36 2.47 -27.09 31.25
C ALA A 36 3.07 -26.53 29.95
N ILE A 37 3.99 -27.24 29.29
CA ILE A 37 4.55 -26.81 27.99
C ILE A 37 3.47 -26.82 26.88
N LEU A 38 2.55 -27.81 26.88
CA LEU A 38 1.42 -27.85 25.95
C LEU A 38 0.32 -26.79 26.25
N LEU A 39 0.13 -26.41 27.52
CA LEU A 39 -0.81 -25.36 27.90
C LEU A 39 -0.23 -23.95 27.64
N PHE A 40 1.08 -23.76 27.70
CA PHE A 40 1.74 -22.48 27.38
C PHE A 40 2.09 -22.34 25.89
N SER A 41 2.15 -23.40 25.09
CA SER A 41 2.40 -23.30 23.64
C SER A 41 1.19 -22.80 22.83
N ASN A 42 0.01 -22.71 23.45
CA ASN A 42 -1.22 -22.25 22.78
C ASN A 42 -1.58 -20.79 23.04
N PHE A 43 -0.78 -20.06 23.83
CA PHE A 43 -0.92 -18.61 24.01
C PHE A 43 0.19 -17.88 23.25
N ILE A 44 0.26 -18.10 21.93
CA ILE A 44 0.80 -17.04 21.07
C ILE A 44 -0.37 -16.07 20.91
N PRO A 45 -0.34 -14.86 21.49
CA PRO A 45 -1.29 -13.83 21.10
C PRO A 45 -1.00 -13.52 19.63
N ILE A 46 -1.74 -14.18 18.75
CA ILE A 46 -1.87 -13.78 17.36
C ILE A 46 -2.69 -12.49 17.39
N SER A 47 -2.01 -11.40 17.77
CA SER A 47 -2.42 -10.07 17.38
C SER A 47 -2.15 -9.96 15.87
N ALA A 48 -2.87 -10.76 15.08
CA ALA A 48 -3.01 -10.51 13.66
C ALA A 48 -3.75 -9.18 13.58
N ARG A 49 -3.00 -8.08 13.50
CA ARG A 49 -3.48 -6.97 12.69
C ARG A 49 -3.86 -7.61 11.38
N ASP A 50 -5.14 -7.53 11.06
CA ASP A 50 -5.69 -7.94 9.78
C ASP A 50 -5.10 -6.98 8.74
N SER A 51 -3.82 -7.19 8.41
CA SER A 51 -3.12 -6.42 7.41
C SER A 51 -3.69 -6.90 6.10
N GLN A 52 -4.59 -6.08 5.55
CA GLN A 52 -5.21 -6.36 4.28
C GLN A 52 -4.10 -6.60 3.24
N GLN A 53 -4.01 -7.85 2.77
CA GLN A 53 -3.00 -8.27 1.81
C GLN A 53 -3.52 -8.00 0.40
N TYR A 54 -2.64 -7.51 -0.46
CA TYR A 54 -2.97 -7.18 -1.84
C TYR A 54 -1.95 -7.75 -2.81
N ASP A 55 -2.39 -7.97 -4.05
CA ASP A 55 -1.50 -8.35 -5.14
C ASP A 55 -1.18 -7.13 -6.00
N PHE A 56 0.07 -7.03 -6.45
CA PHE A 56 0.55 -5.93 -7.29
C PHE A 56 1.23 -6.46 -8.54
N LEU A 57 1.07 -5.73 -9.64
CA LEU A 57 1.75 -5.91 -10.91
C LEU A 57 2.65 -4.69 -11.16
N ILE A 58 3.95 -4.91 -11.32
CA ILE A 58 4.89 -3.86 -11.73
C ILE A 58 5.16 -4.01 -13.22
N ILE A 59 5.04 -2.91 -13.97
CA ILE A 59 5.25 -2.86 -15.42
C ILE A 59 6.29 -1.79 -15.74
N GLU A 60 7.42 -2.18 -16.32
CA GLU A 60 8.53 -1.28 -16.67
C GLU A 60 8.10 -0.24 -17.71
N ASN A 61 7.51 -0.65 -18.83
CA ASN A 61 7.01 0.25 -19.87
C ASN A 61 5.54 -0.04 -20.18
N PRO A 62 4.58 0.56 -19.44
CA PRO A 62 3.16 0.29 -19.65
C PRO A 62 2.63 0.83 -20.99
N ARG A 63 3.39 1.66 -21.71
CA ARG A 63 2.92 2.40 -22.89
C ARG A 63 2.78 1.53 -24.14
N VAL A 64 3.45 0.39 -24.17
CA VAL A 64 3.37 -0.57 -25.29
C VAL A 64 2.20 -1.54 -25.12
N LEU A 65 1.66 -1.66 -23.90
CA LEU A 65 0.55 -2.56 -23.63
C LEU A 65 -0.77 -1.97 -24.12
N LYS A 66 -1.74 -2.85 -24.36
CA LYS A 66 -3.10 -2.46 -24.67
C LYS A 66 -3.91 -2.25 -23.38
N ILE A 67 -3.96 -0.99 -22.93
CA ILE A 67 -4.61 -0.57 -21.69
C ILE A 67 -5.91 0.19 -22.00
N TYR A 68 -6.95 -0.09 -21.23
CA TYR A 68 -8.25 0.57 -21.29
C TYR A 68 -8.54 1.31 -19.98
N ASN A 69 -9.31 2.39 -20.09
CA ASN A 69 -9.85 3.11 -18.93
C ASN A 69 -11.03 2.35 -18.31
N LYS A 70 -11.58 2.90 -17.22
CA LYS A 70 -12.75 2.34 -16.53
C LYS A 70 -14.01 2.15 -17.38
N TYR A 71 -14.11 2.83 -18.52
CA TYR A 71 -15.20 2.74 -19.49
C TYR A 71 -14.92 1.75 -20.62
N GLN A 72 -13.89 0.90 -20.49
CA GLN A 72 -13.46 -0.07 -21.49
C GLN A 72 -13.03 0.56 -22.82
N GLN A 73 -12.64 1.84 -22.81
CA GLN A 73 -12.09 2.53 -23.96
C GLN A 73 -10.56 2.48 -23.91
N GLN A 74 -9.93 2.15 -25.04
CA GLN A 74 -8.47 2.11 -25.13
C GLN A 74 -7.90 3.49 -24.83
N LEU A 75 -6.85 3.54 -24.01
CA LEU A 75 -6.15 4.78 -23.70
C LEU A 75 -5.52 5.37 -24.96
N SER A 76 -5.67 6.68 -25.15
CA SER A 76 -5.01 7.40 -26.23
C SER A 76 -3.49 7.46 -26.01
N SER A 77 -2.73 7.73 -27.06
CA SER A 77 -1.27 7.91 -26.96
C SER A 77 -0.87 9.01 -25.97
N GLN A 78 -1.71 10.03 -25.79
CA GLN A 78 -1.47 11.09 -24.80
C GLN A 78 -1.66 10.59 -23.38
N GLN A 79 -2.71 9.79 -23.13
CA GLN A 79 -2.96 9.17 -21.83
C GLN A 79 -1.88 8.14 -21.48
N LEU A 80 -1.45 7.31 -22.44
CA LEU A 80 -0.37 6.36 -22.23
C LEU A 80 0.96 7.07 -21.88
N LYS A 81 1.27 8.22 -22.50
CA LYS A 81 2.46 9.00 -22.16
C LYS A 81 2.47 9.53 -20.72
N GLN A 82 1.30 9.69 -20.09
CA GLN A 82 1.19 10.09 -18.69
C GLN A 82 1.49 8.94 -17.72
N LEU A 83 1.43 7.70 -18.17
CA LEU A 83 1.81 6.56 -17.35
C LEU A 83 3.33 6.55 -17.14
N PRO A 84 3.80 6.54 -15.88
CA PRO A 84 5.21 6.45 -15.57
C PRO A 84 5.74 5.05 -15.83
N ASN A 85 7.04 4.95 -16.01
CA ASN A 85 7.72 3.65 -16.04
C ASN A 85 7.69 3.01 -14.65
N PHE A 86 7.73 1.69 -14.61
CA PHE A 86 7.68 0.91 -13.36
C PHE A 86 6.41 1.21 -12.53
N ILE A 87 5.27 1.34 -13.20
CA ILE A 87 3.99 1.60 -12.54
C ILE A 87 3.58 0.40 -11.66
N PRO A 88 3.21 0.61 -10.38
CA PRO A 88 2.63 -0.42 -9.52
C PRO A 88 1.11 -0.43 -9.65
N ILE A 89 0.56 -1.42 -10.33
CA ILE A 89 -0.89 -1.61 -10.48
C ILE A 89 -1.36 -2.62 -9.44
N ARG A 90 -2.28 -2.21 -8.56
CA ARG A 90 -2.94 -3.11 -7.62
C ARG A 90 -3.88 -4.02 -8.39
N ILE A 91 -3.68 -5.32 -8.33
CA ILE A 91 -4.54 -6.31 -9.01
C ILE A 91 -5.84 -6.43 -8.20
N LEU A 92 -6.97 -6.15 -8.85
CA LEU A 92 -8.29 -6.34 -8.25
C LEU A 92 -8.87 -7.69 -8.66
N GLU A 93 -8.84 -7.97 -9.96
CA GLU A 93 -9.28 -9.23 -10.54
C GLU A 93 -8.25 -9.64 -11.60
N PRO A 94 -7.58 -10.80 -11.45
CA PRO A 94 -6.47 -11.19 -12.32
C PRO A 94 -6.91 -11.50 -13.75
N GLU A 95 -8.18 -11.89 -13.93
CA GLU A 95 -8.80 -12.23 -15.20
C GLU A 95 -10.29 -11.88 -15.15
N VAL A 96 -10.74 -11.07 -16.09
CA VAL A 96 -12.13 -10.66 -16.32
C VAL A 96 -12.36 -10.60 -17.82
N GLU A 97 -13.57 -10.90 -18.26
CA GLU A 97 -13.98 -10.75 -19.65
C GLU A 97 -14.78 -9.45 -19.84
N PHE A 98 -14.54 -8.73 -20.92
CA PHE A 98 -15.37 -7.59 -21.31
C PHE A 98 -16.77 -8.03 -21.73
N SER A 99 -17.68 -7.07 -21.91
CA SER A 99 -19.06 -7.33 -22.33
C SER A 99 -19.19 -7.91 -23.74
N ASP A 100 -18.09 -7.95 -24.51
CA ASP A 100 -18.05 -8.58 -25.83
C ASP A 100 -17.96 -10.12 -25.76
N GLY A 101 -17.70 -10.68 -24.57
CA GLY A 101 -17.62 -12.12 -24.37
C GLY A 101 -16.34 -12.77 -24.91
N ILE A 102 -15.34 -11.98 -25.29
CA ILE A 102 -14.14 -12.47 -25.98
C ILE A 102 -12.87 -11.81 -25.42
N THR A 103 -12.91 -10.51 -25.13
CA THR A 103 -11.71 -9.78 -24.70
C THR A 103 -11.44 -10.04 -23.22
N LYS A 104 -10.42 -10.87 -22.95
CA LYS A 104 -9.88 -11.09 -21.61
C LYS A 104 -8.96 -9.95 -21.17
N VAL A 105 -9.11 -9.53 -19.93
CA VAL A 105 -8.35 -8.44 -19.32
C VAL A 105 -7.97 -8.74 -17.87
N LEU A 106 -6.85 -8.17 -17.42
CA LEU A 106 -6.56 -7.99 -16.00
C LEU A 106 -7.19 -6.66 -15.55
N LYS A 107 -7.96 -6.68 -14.46
CA LYS A 107 -8.53 -5.48 -13.84
C LYS A 107 -7.64 -5.03 -12.69
N GLY A 108 -7.15 -3.81 -12.79
CA GLY A 108 -6.26 -3.23 -11.80
C GLY A 108 -6.60 -1.79 -11.45
N GLU A 109 -5.97 -1.29 -10.40
CA GLU A 109 -6.10 0.08 -9.92
C GLU A 109 -4.72 0.71 -9.76
N TYR A 110 -4.57 1.95 -10.23
CA TYR A 110 -3.40 2.78 -9.99
C TYR A 110 -3.85 4.22 -9.75
N GLN A 111 -3.35 4.85 -8.68
CA GLN A 111 -3.77 6.19 -8.25
C GLN A 111 -5.31 6.32 -8.20
N ASN A 112 -5.96 5.29 -7.65
CA ASN A 112 -7.42 5.16 -7.51
C ASN A 112 -8.21 5.22 -8.83
N SER A 113 -7.52 5.13 -9.96
CA SER A 113 -8.11 4.97 -11.28
C SER A 113 -8.11 3.50 -11.67
N LEU A 114 -9.28 3.02 -12.12
CA LEU A 114 -9.44 1.67 -12.64
C LEU A 114 -8.90 1.59 -14.07
N PHE A 115 -8.10 0.55 -14.31
CA PHE A 115 -7.56 0.20 -15.61
C PHE A 115 -7.86 -1.27 -15.92
N TYR A 116 -7.99 -1.56 -17.20
CA TYR A 116 -8.02 -2.92 -17.71
C TYR A 116 -6.85 -3.11 -18.68
N ILE A 117 -6.11 -4.20 -18.54
CA ILE A 117 -4.95 -4.51 -19.38
C ILE A 117 -5.27 -5.79 -20.15
N GLN A 118 -5.21 -5.73 -21.49
CA GLN A 118 -5.55 -6.88 -22.32
C GLN A 118 -4.63 -8.07 -22.05
N LEU A 119 -5.22 -9.26 -21.99
CA LEU A 119 -4.51 -10.53 -21.96
C LEU A 119 -4.45 -11.15 -23.37
N ASP A 120 -3.39 -11.90 -23.66
CA ASP A 120 -3.26 -12.75 -24.84
C ASP A 120 -3.96 -14.12 -24.63
N GLU A 121 -3.94 -14.98 -25.64
CA GLU A 121 -4.53 -16.33 -25.58
C GLU A 121 -3.87 -17.26 -24.55
N ARG A 122 -2.74 -16.85 -23.98
CA ARG A 122 -1.97 -17.60 -22.96
C ARG A 122 -2.10 -16.96 -21.58
N ASP A 123 -3.09 -16.08 -21.39
CA ASP A 123 -3.34 -15.31 -20.16
C ASP A 123 -2.13 -14.46 -19.70
N ARG A 124 -1.26 -14.05 -20.63
CA ARG A 124 -0.16 -13.08 -20.43
C ARG A 124 -0.60 -11.70 -20.87
N LEU A 125 0.11 -10.64 -20.48
CA LEU A 125 -0.25 -9.30 -20.97
C LEU A 125 0.00 -9.20 -22.48
N PHE A 126 -0.92 -8.56 -23.20
CA PHE A 126 -0.74 -8.31 -24.63
C PHE A 126 0.48 -7.42 -24.86
N LEU A 127 1.46 -7.92 -25.62
CA LEU A 127 2.80 -7.31 -25.81
C LEU A 127 3.66 -7.23 -24.53
N GLU A 128 3.52 -8.20 -23.62
CA GLU A 128 4.33 -8.29 -22.39
C GLU A 128 5.84 -8.22 -22.66
N GLU A 129 6.32 -8.86 -23.72
CA GLU A 129 7.74 -8.93 -24.08
C GLU A 129 8.32 -7.55 -24.46
N GLU A 130 7.50 -6.65 -25.01
CA GLU A 130 7.90 -5.28 -25.35
C GLU A 130 7.86 -4.34 -24.13
N ALA A 131 7.10 -4.72 -23.09
CA ALA A 131 6.91 -3.90 -21.89
C ALA A 131 8.12 -3.94 -20.94
N GLY A 132 9.14 -4.73 -21.26
CA GLY A 132 10.33 -4.92 -20.43
C GLY A 132 10.01 -5.82 -19.23
N MET A 133 10.41 -5.41 -18.03
CA MET A 133 10.07 -6.13 -16.81
C MET A 133 8.56 -6.03 -16.52
N VAL A 134 7.90 -7.18 -16.47
CA VAL A 134 6.53 -7.35 -15.96
C VAL A 134 6.56 -8.38 -14.84
N GLN A 135 6.24 -7.96 -13.61
CA GLN A 135 6.38 -8.83 -12.44
C GLN A 135 5.18 -8.72 -11.50
N LYS A 136 4.61 -9.87 -11.14
CA LYS A 136 3.55 -9.98 -10.14
C LYS A 136 4.16 -10.24 -8.75
N TYR A 137 3.67 -9.51 -7.75
CA TYR A 137 4.00 -9.65 -6.34
C TYR A 137 2.72 -9.94 -5.57
N ARG A 138 2.71 -11.05 -4.84
CA ARG A 138 1.53 -11.50 -4.09
C ARG A 138 1.69 -11.26 -2.59
N ASN A 139 0.56 -11.14 -1.90
CA ASN A 139 0.49 -10.99 -0.45
C ASN A 139 1.32 -9.80 0.06
N CYS A 140 1.19 -8.66 -0.63
CA CYS A 140 1.86 -7.42 -0.26
C CYS A 140 1.11 -6.72 0.88
N GLU A 141 1.86 -6.18 1.82
CA GLU A 141 1.32 -5.30 2.86
C GLU A 141 1.22 -3.88 2.28
N LEU A 142 0.01 -3.32 2.23
CA LEU A 142 -0.19 -1.96 1.73
C LEU A 142 0.49 -0.96 2.68
N LEU A 143 1.30 -0.08 2.11
CA LEU A 143 1.89 1.06 2.80
C LEU A 143 1.32 2.34 2.17
N SER A 144 1.21 3.42 2.93
CA SER A 144 0.69 4.70 2.40
C SER A 144 1.24 5.89 3.16
N ASP A 145 2.45 5.77 3.68
CA ASP A 145 3.13 6.81 4.42
C ASP A 145 4.37 7.33 3.69
N SER A 146 4.80 8.50 4.11
CA SER A 146 5.97 9.17 3.54
C SER A 146 7.16 8.99 4.47
N VAL A 147 8.33 8.80 3.88
CA VAL A 147 9.60 8.73 4.60
C VAL A 147 10.57 9.75 4.02
N GLU A 148 11.51 10.19 4.83
CA GLU A 148 12.61 11.06 4.44
C GLU A 148 13.94 10.37 4.70
N ILE A 149 14.83 10.42 3.72
CA ILE A 149 16.20 9.93 3.84
C ILE A 149 17.01 10.95 4.64
N LEU A 150 17.66 10.51 5.70
CA LEU A 150 18.46 11.35 6.58
C LEU A 150 19.94 11.39 6.16
N GLN A 151 20.46 10.29 5.60
CA GLN A 151 21.87 10.16 5.25
C GLN A 151 22.06 9.70 3.79
N SER A 152 22.78 10.50 2.99
CA SER A 152 23.12 10.16 1.60
C SER A 152 23.94 8.86 1.51
N GLY A 153 23.78 8.10 0.43
CA GLY A 153 24.64 6.95 0.14
C GLY A 153 24.30 5.67 0.90
N THR A 154 23.27 5.68 1.75
CA THR A 154 22.93 4.54 2.63
C THR A 154 21.74 3.73 2.13
N ILE A 155 20.73 4.40 1.60
CA ILE A 155 19.52 3.77 1.06
C ILE A 155 19.62 3.71 -0.47
N GLU A 156 19.53 2.49 -0.99
CA GLU A 156 19.49 2.22 -2.42
C GLU A 156 18.04 2.18 -2.92
N LEU A 157 17.78 2.84 -4.04
CA LEU A 157 16.59 2.67 -4.87
C LEU A 157 16.94 1.77 -6.06
N THR A 158 16.28 0.63 -6.17
CA THR A 158 16.49 -0.31 -7.29
C THR A 158 15.22 -0.61 -8.07
N ARG A 159 15.32 -0.62 -9.39
CA ARG A 159 14.16 -0.93 -10.26
C ARG A 159 13.80 -2.40 -10.29
N ARG A 160 14.76 -3.27 -9.96
CA ARG A 160 14.58 -4.74 -9.94
C ARG A 160 15.05 -5.23 -8.58
N PRO A 161 14.19 -5.87 -7.77
CA PRO A 161 14.61 -6.38 -6.49
C PRO A 161 15.55 -7.55 -6.72
N SER A 162 16.84 -7.28 -6.84
CA SER A 162 17.81 -8.35 -6.94
C SER A 162 18.18 -8.81 -5.56
N PHE A 163 17.71 -9.99 -5.21
CA PHE A 163 18.09 -10.63 -3.97
C PHE A 163 19.54 -11.18 -4.00
N ARG A 164 20.33 -10.91 -5.06
CA ARG A 164 21.78 -11.20 -5.17
C ARG A 164 22.50 -10.69 -6.43
N SER A 165 21.82 -10.18 -7.49
CA SER A 165 22.47 -10.11 -8.83
C SER A 165 22.06 -8.99 -9.82
N ALA A 166 21.35 -7.92 -9.44
CA ALA A 166 21.14 -6.80 -10.38
C ALA A 166 22.46 -6.08 -10.53
N GLY A 167 22.92 -5.97 -11.78
CA GLY A 167 24.06 -5.15 -12.14
C GLY A 167 23.87 -3.71 -11.64
N GLU A 168 24.99 -3.05 -11.35
CA GLU A 168 25.06 -1.70 -10.77
C GLU A 168 24.21 -0.66 -11.55
N MET A 169 23.95 -0.90 -12.84
CA MET A 169 23.19 -0.01 -13.73
C MET A 169 21.73 0.26 -13.29
N TYR A 170 21.17 -0.52 -12.37
CA TYR A 170 19.79 -0.33 -11.87
C TYR A 170 19.72 0.11 -10.41
N ARG A 171 20.83 0.60 -9.85
CA ARG A 171 20.96 0.99 -8.46
C ARG A 171 21.26 2.48 -8.38
N GLU A 172 20.46 3.21 -7.63
CA GLU A 172 20.70 4.60 -7.32
C GLU A 172 20.77 4.76 -5.80
N TYR A 173 21.86 5.32 -5.29
CA TYR A 173 21.91 5.71 -3.89
C TYR A 173 21.19 7.03 -3.70
N LEU A 174 20.29 7.08 -2.73
CA LEU A 174 19.50 8.26 -2.46
C LEU A 174 20.30 9.28 -1.64
N ASP A 175 20.07 10.56 -1.95
CA ASP A 175 20.60 11.67 -1.17
C ASP A 175 19.75 11.95 0.08
N SER A 176 20.39 12.56 1.08
CA SER A 176 19.70 13.15 2.23
C SER A 176 18.65 14.18 1.79
N GLY A 177 17.51 14.21 2.48
CA GLY A 177 16.36 15.07 2.18
C GLY A 177 15.45 14.55 1.07
N VAL A 178 15.79 13.44 0.40
CA VAL A 178 14.89 12.79 -0.55
C VAL A 178 13.67 12.25 0.22
N LYS A 179 12.47 12.59 -0.28
CA LYS A 179 11.20 12.11 0.26
C LYS A 179 10.61 11.04 -0.64
N LEU A 180 10.17 9.95 -0.02
CA LEU A 180 9.60 8.79 -0.69
C LEU A 180 8.21 8.51 -0.13
N LEU A 181 7.28 8.14 -1.00
CA LEU A 181 6.01 7.54 -0.63
C LEU A 181 6.16 6.02 -0.68
N ARG A 182 5.94 5.33 0.45
CA ARG A 182 5.89 3.87 0.47
C ARG A 182 4.50 3.41 0.01
N ILE A 183 4.47 2.50 -0.97
CA ILE A 183 3.22 2.04 -1.61
C ILE A 183 2.83 0.67 -1.09
N PHE A 184 3.78 -0.26 -1.03
CA PHE A 184 3.55 -1.57 -0.43
C PHE A 184 4.87 -2.19 -0.02
N LYS A 185 4.78 -3.24 0.78
CA LYS A 185 5.93 -4.02 1.22
C LYS A 185 5.79 -5.46 0.77
N TRP A 186 6.92 -6.03 0.36
CA TRP A 186 7.03 -7.43 -0.01
C TRP A 186 8.37 -7.99 0.45
N ARG A 187 8.34 -9.06 1.26
CA ARG A 187 9.53 -9.76 1.79
C ARG A 187 10.59 -8.83 2.39
N GLY A 188 10.17 -7.83 3.16
CA GLY A 188 11.06 -6.88 3.83
C GLY A 188 11.46 -5.65 3.00
N TRP A 189 11.19 -5.65 1.71
CA TRP A 189 11.46 -4.52 0.82
C TRP A 189 10.20 -3.67 0.64
N SER A 190 10.37 -2.36 0.61
CA SER A 190 9.30 -1.41 0.31
C SER A 190 9.38 -1.00 -1.15
N TYR A 191 8.26 -1.08 -1.86
CA TYR A 191 8.11 -0.41 -3.14
C TYR A 191 7.71 1.03 -2.90
N VAL A 192 8.45 1.96 -3.50
CA VAL A 192 8.37 3.38 -3.19
C VAL A 192 8.27 4.22 -4.46
N ARG A 193 7.75 5.44 -4.30
CA ARG A 193 7.77 6.51 -5.30
C ARG A 193 8.52 7.72 -4.75
N LYS A 194 9.46 8.28 -5.52
CA LYS A 194 10.07 9.58 -5.22
C LYS A 194 9.03 10.70 -5.36
N LEU A 195 8.91 11.55 -4.34
CA LEU A 195 7.91 12.62 -4.32
C LEU A 195 8.31 13.88 -5.10
N ARG A 196 9.60 14.11 -5.37
CA ARG A 196 10.07 15.29 -6.12
C ARG A 196 10.47 14.95 -7.57
N ASN A 197 10.01 15.81 -8.48
CA ASN A 197 10.33 15.99 -9.90
C ASN A 197 10.23 14.83 -10.90
N ASN A 198 10.33 13.56 -10.54
CA ASN A 198 10.47 12.52 -11.57
C ASN A 198 9.49 11.35 -11.50
N ASN A 199 8.54 11.30 -10.53
CA ASN A 199 7.61 10.16 -10.35
C ASN A 199 8.31 8.79 -10.52
N GLU A 200 9.54 8.70 -10.02
CA GLU A 200 10.39 7.51 -10.17
C GLU A 200 9.97 6.47 -9.13
N PHE A 201 9.83 5.23 -9.60
CA PHE A 201 9.47 4.09 -8.76
C PHE A 201 10.63 3.13 -8.61
N GLY A 202 10.66 2.43 -7.48
CA GLY A 202 11.65 1.39 -7.23
C GLY A 202 11.47 0.75 -5.87
N TRP A 203 12.38 -0.16 -5.57
CA TRP A 203 12.48 -0.89 -4.33
C TRP A 203 13.55 -0.28 -3.43
N CYS A 204 13.24 -0.12 -2.15
CA CYS A 204 14.19 0.23 -1.11
C CYS A 204 14.07 -0.75 0.05
N TYR A 205 15.19 -1.06 0.70
CA TYR A 205 15.17 -1.75 1.97
C TYR A 205 14.97 -0.72 3.09
N LEU A 206 13.75 -0.68 3.63
CA LEU A 206 13.35 0.19 4.73
C LEU A 206 12.75 -0.70 5.82
N PRO A 207 13.51 -1.07 6.87
CA PRO A 207 13.02 -1.95 7.93
C PRO A 207 11.79 -1.36 8.65
N LEU A 208 11.06 -2.17 9.41
CA LEU A 208 9.79 -1.74 10.02
C LEU A 208 9.92 -0.73 11.17
N SER A 209 11.13 -0.46 11.66
CA SER A 209 11.36 0.59 12.65
C SER A 209 10.91 1.93 12.07
N ARG A 210 10.01 2.66 12.73
CA ARG A 210 9.50 3.96 12.21
C ARG A 210 10.60 4.97 11.90
N GLU A 211 11.76 4.81 12.50
CA GLU A 211 12.93 5.65 12.31
C GLU A 211 14.21 4.85 12.60
N ASN A 212 15.29 5.24 11.95
CA ASN A 212 16.66 4.92 12.32
C ASN A 212 17.58 6.09 11.91
N GLU A 213 18.90 5.93 12.05
CA GLU A 213 19.89 6.95 11.67
C GLU A 213 19.89 7.31 10.17
N TYR A 214 19.32 6.47 9.30
CA TYR A 214 19.35 6.61 7.84
C TYR A 214 18.06 7.18 7.25
N TRP A 215 16.92 6.97 7.91
CA TRP A 215 15.63 7.44 7.43
C TRP A 215 14.62 7.54 8.58
N ARG A 216 13.61 8.38 8.38
CA ARG A 216 12.48 8.51 9.30
C ARG A 216 11.15 8.49 8.57
N THR A 217 10.14 7.94 9.22
CA THR A 217 8.75 8.16 8.81
C THR A 217 8.42 9.61 9.09
N LEU A 218 7.87 10.30 8.10
CA LEU A 218 7.33 11.64 8.30
C LEU A 218 6.02 11.49 9.06
N GLU A 219 6.09 11.50 10.39
CA GLU A 219 4.92 11.74 11.21
C GLU A 219 4.44 13.15 10.94
N TYR A 220 3.19 13.29 10.52
CA TYR A 220 2.65 14.61 10.24
C TYR A 220 2.33 15.32 11.56
N GLN A 221 3.35 15.88 12.19
CA GLN A 221 3.24 16.77 13.33
C GLN A 221 3.64 18.18 12.88
N GLN A 222 2.67 18.98 12.49
CA GLN A 222 2.81 20.43 12.50
C GLN A 222 1.44 21.03 12.73
N GLU A 223 1.34 21.93 13.72
CA GLU A 223 0.32 22.99 13.72
C GLU A 223 0.29 23.57 12.30
N ILE A 224 -0.83 23.34 11.64
CA ILE A 224 -1.02 23.78 10.28
C ILE A 224 -1.22 25.28 10.38
N SER A 225 -0.27 26.06 9.87
CA SER A 225 -0.47 27.51 9.80
C SER A 225 -1.78 27.78 9.06
N LEU A 226 -2.55 28.76 9.53
CA LEU A 226 -3.82 29.17 8.91
C LEU A 226 -3.64 29.36 7.38
N GLU A 227 -2.49 29.89 6.97
CA GLU A 227 -2.11 30.07 5.57
C GLU A 227 -2.05 28.75 4.76
N LYS A 228 -1.54 27.67 5.37
CA LYS A 228 -1.47 26.34 4.72
C LYS A 228 -2.85 25.68 4.67
N PHE A 229 -3.68 25.87 5.69
CA PHE A 229 -5.09 25.44 5.67
C PHE A 229 -5.87 26.16 4.55
N GLU A 230 -5.72 27.48 4.46
CA GLU A 230 -6.32 28.28 3.38
C GLU A 230 -5.81 27.89 1.99
N GLN A 231 -4.53 27.52 1.86
CA GLN A 231 -4.01 26.99 0.60
C GLN A 231 -4.69 25.68 0.22
N ILE A 232 -4.81 24.74 1.15
CA ILE A 232 -5.49 23.45 0.92
C ILE A 232 -6.95 23.68 0.55
N ALA A 233 -7.65 24.55 1.26
CA ALA A 233 -9.04 24.90 0.95
C ALA A 233 -9.19 25.49 -0.46
N ARG A 234 -8.26 26.34 -0.90
CA ARG A 234 -8.25 26.88 -2.28
C ARG A 234 -8.02 25.81 -3.34
N GLU A 235 -7.09 24.88 -3.09
CA GLU A 235 -6.82 23.76 -4.01
C GLU A 235 -8.03 22.82 -4.10
N ILE A 236 -8.68 22.52 -2.97
CA ILE A 236 -9.92 21.73 -2.94
C ILE A 236 -11.06 22.46 -3.69
N GLN A 237 -11.26 23.76 -3.44
CA GLN A 237 -12.28 24.54 -4.14
C GLN A 237 -12.09 24.51 -5.66
N LYS A 238 -10.84 24.63 -6.12
CA LYS A 238 -10.52 24.55 -7.54
C LYS A 238 -10.94 23.19 -8.14
N GLU A 239 -10.65 22.08 -7.47
CA GLU A 239 -11.08 20.75 -7.93
C GLU A 239 -12.61 20.61 -7.94
N LEU A 240 -13.32 21.18 -6.96
CA LEU A 240 -14.78 21.19 -6.94
C LEU A 240 -15.34 21.96 -8.14
N ASP A 241 -14.77 23.11 -8.47
CA ASP A 241 -15.19 23.94 -9.62
C ASP A 241 -14.95 23.21 -10.95
N GLU A 242 -13.83 22.51 -11.09
CA GLU A 242 -13.54 21.68 -12.26
C GLU A 242 -14.55 20.53 -12.41
N VAL A 243 -14.85 19.82 -11.31
CA VAL A 243 -15.84 18.74 -11.29
C VAL A 243 -17.24 19.25 -11.61
N ASN A 244 -17.63 20.39 -11.04
CA ASN A 244 -18.91 21.05 -11.32
C ASN A 244 -19.03 21.44 -12.80
N THR A 245 -17.96 21.95 -13.39
CA THR A 245 -17.92 22.29 -14.83
C THR A 245 -18.14 21.06 -15.70
N ILE A 246 -17.45 19.95 -15.39
CA ILE A 246 -17.61 18.68 -16.11
C ILE A 246 -19.06 18.17 -16.01
N LEU A 247 -19.64 18.21 -14.80
CA LEU A 247 -21.02 17.77 -14.56
C LEU A 247 -22.03 18.61 -15.34
N GLN A 248 -21.85 19.93 -15.39
CA GLN A 248 -22.68 20.82 -16.19
C GLN A 248 -22.64 20.46 -17.68
N ILE A 249 -21.45 20.24 -18.24
CA ILE A 249 -21.29 19.87 -19.66
C ILE A 249 -21.98 18.53 -19.95
N MET A 250 -21.75 17.52 -19.09
CA MET A 250 -22.35 16.19 -19.26
C MET A 250 -23.88 16.23 -19.21
N TYR A 251 -24.46 16.95 -18.25
CA TYR A 251 -25.92 17.05 -18.12
C TYR A 251 -26.53 17.89 -19.24
N ALA A 252 -25.86 18.94 -19.72
CA ALA A 252 -26.32 19.70 -20.88
C ALA A 252 -26.43 18.81 -22.13
N GLN A 253 -25.44 17.95 -22.38
CA GLN A 253 -25.46 16.98 -23.48
C GLN A 253 -26.58 15.94 -23.31
N LEU A 254 -26.75 15.41 -22.09
CA LEU A 254 -27.76 14.41 -21.80
C LEU A 254 -29.19 14.97 -21.97
N ASN A 255 -29.43 16.18 -21.47
CA ASN A 255 -30.72 16.88 -21.63
C ASN A 255 -31.05 17.16 -23.10
N ALA A 256 -30.03 17.52 -23.90
CA ALA A 256 -30.21 17.73 -25.34
C ALA A 256 -30.60 16.44 -26.08
N MET A 257 -30.07 15.28 -25.65
CA MET A 257 -30.39 13.98 -26.26
C MET A 257 -31.75 13.44 -25.83
N GLN A 258 -32.09 13.53 -24.54
CA GLN A 258 -33.29 12.90 -23.98
C GLN A 258 -34.52 13.80 -24.02
N ARG A 259 -34.37 15.09 -24.36
CA ARG A 259 -35.44 16.13 -24.28
C ARG A 259 -36.06 16.24 -22.87
N GLU A 260 -35.35 15.76 -21.85
CA GLU A 260 -35.70 15.90 -20.44
C GLU A 260 -34.77 16.95 -19.81
N GLN A 261 -35.25 17.68 -18.80
CA GLN A 261 -34.43 18.62 -18.03
C GLN A 261 -34.01 17.99 -16.72
N HIS A 262 -32.77 17.49 -16.67
CA HIS A 262 -32.12 17.10 -15.43
C HIS A 262 -31.20 18.22 -14.93
N ILE A 263 -31.28 18.52 -13.64
CA ILE A 263 -30.39 19.47 -12.97
C ILE A 263 -29.11 18.72 -12.58
N PRO A 264 -27.91 19.19 -12.98
CA PRO A 264 -26.66 18.57 -12.56
C PRO A 264 -26.47 18.70 -11.05
N PRO A 265 -25.87 17.69 -10.39
CA PRO A 265 -25.41 17.86 -9.02
C PRO A 265 -24.34 18.97 -8.97
N PHE A 266 -24.34 19.75 -7.90
CA PHE A 266 -23.37 20.82 -7.69
C PHE A 266 -22.68 20.63 -6.35
N TRP A 267 -21.37 20.45 -6.35
CA TRP A 267 -20.59 20.31 -5.13
C TRP A 267 -20.31 21.67 -4.49
N LYS A 268 -20.50 21.72 -3.17
CA LYS A 268 -20.21 22.87 -2.31
C LYS A 268 -19.15 22.51 -1.29
N MET A 269 -18.50 23.54 -0.75
CA MET A 269 -17.52 23.45 0.30
C MET A 269 -17.93 24.36 1.47
N GLU A 270 -17.84 23.83 2.68
CA GLU A 270 -17.91 24.57 3.93
C GLU A 270 -16.58 24.43 4.66
N ILE A 271 -16.08 25.55 5.17
CA ILE A 271 -14.82 25.63 5.91
C ILE A 271 -15.17 25.89 7.38
N GLY A 272 -14.85 24.94 8.25
CA GLY A 272 -14.90 25.10 9.70
C GLY A 272 -13.53 25.46 10.27
N ASP A 273 -13.43 25.50 11.61
CA ASP A 273 -12.21 25.94 12.30
C ASP A 273 -11.00 25.03 12.05
N ASN A 274 -11.23 23.73 11.80
CA ASN A 274 -10.17 22.74 11.56
C ASN A 274 -10.61 21.61 10.61
N GLU A 275 -11.69 21.85 9.87
CA GLU A 275 -12.26 20.88 8.94
C GLU A 275 -12.76 21.54 7.67
N ILE A 276 -12.71 20.80 6.57
CA ILE A 276 -13.31 21.18 5.30
C ILE A 276 -14.33 20.10 4.97
N ILE A 277 -15.57 20.53 4.71
CA ILE A 277 -16.68 19.64 4.40
C ILE A 277 -17.11 19.90 2.96
N CYS A 278 -17.06 18.87 2.13
CA CYS A 278 -17.55 18.94 0.76
C CYS A 278 -18.82 18.10 0.60
N TYR A 279 -19.87 18.66 0.03
CA TYR A 279 -21.14 17.97 -0.14
C TYR A 279 -21.84 18.36 -1.46
N PRO A 280 -22.61 17.45 -2.07
CA PRO A 280 -23.41 17.78 -3.25
C PRO A 280 -24.70 18.49 -2.83
N ASP A 281 -24.92 19.69 -3.34
CA ASP A 281 -26.19 20.42 -3.33
C ASP A 281 -27.21 19.71 -4.23
N THR A 282 -27.77 18.63 -3.68
CA THR A 282 -28.84 17.86 -4.31
C THR A 282 -29.90 17.53 -3.27
N GLN A 283 -31.16 17.52 -3.68
CA GLN A 283 -32.25 17.12 -2.79
C GLN A 283 -31.96 15.75 -2.16
N PRO A 284 -32.10 15.61 -0.83
CA PRO A 284 -31.77 14.37 -0.12
C PRO A 284 -32.64 13.22 -0.63
N GLY A 285 -32.01 12.10 -1.03
CA GLY A 285 -32.74 10.85 -1.32
C GLY A 285 -32.25 10.02 -2.51
N LYS A 286 -31.36 10.53 -3.37
CA LYS A 286 -30.86 9.73 -4.51
C LYS A 286 -29.49 9.11 -4.18
N LYS A 287 -29.45 7.78 -4.02
CA LYS A 287 -28.24 6.91 -3.92
C LYS A 287 -27.29 6.98 -5.14
N ARG A 288 -27.39 8.00 -6.00
CA ARG A 288 -26.86 8.01 -7.38
C ARG A 288 -25.45 8.60 -7.54
N TYR A 289 -24.78 9.02 -6.46
CA TYR A 289 -23.52 9.78 -6.59
C TYR A 289 -22.29 9.14 -5.96
N ARG A 290 -22.35 7.87 -5.51
CA ARG A 290 -21.22 7.18 -4.87
C ARG A 290 -19.93 7.20 -5.70
N GLU A 291 -20.05 7.04 -7.02
CA GLU A 291 -18.90 7.05 -7.92
C GLU A 291 -18.31 8.46 -8.07
N SER A 292 -19.14 9.50 -8.07
CA SER A 292 -18.68 10.90 -8.07
C SER A 292 -18.01 11.27 -6.75
N VAL A 293 -18.54 10.78 -5.62
CA VAL A 293 -17.97 10.95 -4.28
C VAL A 293 -16.57 10.33 -4.25
N ARG A 294 -16.42 9.08 -4.72
CA ARG A 294 -15.13 8.38 -4.73
C ARG A 294 -14.07 9.10 -5.55
N ILE A 295 -14.38 9.50 -6.79
CA ILE A 295 -13.43 10.21 -7.66
C ILE A 295 -12.97 11.53 -7.04
N LEU A 296 -13.91 12.28 -6.46
CA LEU A 296 -13.61 13.55 -5.82
C LEU A 296 -12.80 13.35 -4.53
N GLU A 297 -13.15 12.36 -3.73
CA GLU A 297 -12.40 11.96 -2.53
C GLU A 297 -10.95 11.65 -2.86
N ASP A 298 -10.70 10.92 -3.95
CA ASP A 298 -9.36 10.55 -4.38
C ASP A 298 -8.52 11.75 -4.82
N ARG A 299 -9.13 12.70 -5.54
CA ARG A 299 -8.48 13.96 -5.92
C ARG A 299 -8.13 14.80 -4.70
N ILE A 300 -9.08 14.94 -3.77
CA ILE A 300 -8.88 15.64 -2.49
C ILE A 300 -7.80 14.95 -1.67
N ARG A 301 -7.78 13.61 -1.62
CA ARG A 301 -6.77 12.81 -0.91
C ARG A 301 -5.37 13.06 -1.45
N ASN A 302 -5.23 13.29 -2.76
CA ASN A 302 -3.96 13.67 -3.37
C ASN A 302 -3.54 15.11 -3.01
N ILE A 303 -4.48 16.06 -2.93
CA ILE A 303 -4.21 17.44 -2.48
C ILE A 303 -3.71 17.43 -1.04
N VAL A 304 -4.37 16.68 -0.17
CA VAL A 304 -4.00 16.63 1.25
C VAL A 304 -2.89 15.63 1.57
N LEU A 305 -2.32 14.99 0.54
CA LEU A 305 -1.27 14.00 0.73
C LEU A 305 -0.03 14.67 1.32
N GLY A 306 0.38 14.21 2.50
CA GLY A 306 1.50 14.82 3.21
C GLY A 306 1.18 16.24 3.69
N THR A 307 -0.11 16.56 3.93
CA THR A 307 -0.55 17.79 4.62
C THR A 307 -1.19 17.55 6.00
N GLY A 308 -1.24 16.29 6.46
CA GLY A 308 -1.74 15.92 7.78
C GLY A 308 -3.23 15.74 7.89
N TYR A 309 -3.97 16.34 6.98
CA TYR A 309 -5.39 16.13 6.89
C TYR A 309 -5.68 14.73 6.35
N GLN A 310 -6.63 14.08 7.00
CA GLN A 310 -7.23 12.84 6.57
C GLN A 310 -8.53 13.12 5.84
N VAL A 311 -8.73 12.42 4.74
CA VAL A 311 -10.00 12.41 4.03
C VAL A 311 -10.80 11.20 4.48
N SER A 312 -12.01 11.47 4.96
CA SER A 312 -13.04 10.50 5.30
C SER A 312 -14.33 10.84 4.55
N HIS A 313 -15.26 9.89 4.42
CA HIS A 313 -16.57 10.19 3.86
C HIS A 313 -17.68 9.56 4.70
N GLU A 314 -18.80 10.27 4.79
CA GLU A 314 -20.04 9.78 5.40
C GLU A 314 -21.17 9.92 4.37
N GLY A 315 -21.55 8.79 3.77
CA GLY A 315 -22.55 8.79 2.69
C GLY A 315 -22.06 9.51 1.44
N ASN A 316 -22.57 10.71 1.18
CA ASN A 316 -22.19 11.56 0.04
C ASN A 316 -21.37 12.80 0.47
N VAL A 317 -20.99 12.88 1.74
CA VAL A 317 -20.24 14.01 2.30
C VAL A 317 -18.78 13.59 2.44
N ILE A 318 -17.85 14.43 1.97
CA ILE A 318 -16.41 14.25 2.15
C ILE A 318 -15.98 15.19 3.27
N ILE A 319 -15.33 14.63 4.28
CA ILE A 319 -14.86 15.34 5.47
C ILE A 319 -13.34 15.27 5.49
N ILE A 320 -12.71 16.44 5.44
CA ILE A 320 -11.27 16.62 5.55
C ILE A 320 -10.98 17.21 6.92
N LYS A 321 -10.28 16.45 7.79
CA LYS A 321 -9.95 16.84 9.15
C LYS A 321 -8.56 16.35 9.54
N GLN A 322 -7.95 16.96 10.54
CA GLN A 322 -6.61 16.59 11.01
C GLN A 322 -6.58 15.23 11.72
#